data_AF-A0A813F3C9-F1
#
_entry.id   AF-A0A813F3C9-F1
#
_cell.length_a   1.000
_cell.length_b   1.000
_cell.length_c   1.000
_cell.angle_alpha   90.00
_cell.angle_beta   90.00
_cell.angle_gamma   90.00
#
_symmetry.space_group_name_H-M   'P 1'
#
loop_
_entity.id
_entity.type
_entity.pdbx_description
1 polymer ?
#
loop_
_entity_poly.entity_id
_entity_poly.type
_entity_poly.pdbx_seq_one_letter_code
_entity_poly.pdbx_strand_id
1 'polypeptide(L)'
;VRVFSTYLFVKVACVAAAALADLSTLQKCDSWLTSAEHGLSENLQLTKLAQAGVCPWARLSYSVGASIIVFFWAYCFFHVYTYMSHLELNPPYAIDFGDEKYHTAGRWRFFQVKDPRGQSARESDPLADDEEEAGAKYGSTEEKMAAAGLPLRYGPDALPTVTEVPKWPGPEGWRHSWRSWIASFG
;
A
#
# COMPACT_ATOMS: atom_id res chain seq x y z
N VAL A 1 2.09 15.31 0.67
CA VAL A 1 2.87 14.15 1.16
C VAL A 1 3.52 14.41 2.51
N ARG A 2 4.26 15.52 2.70
CA ARG A 2 4.91 15.88 3.99
C ARG A 2 3.96 15.87 5.20
N VAL A 3 2.82 16.57 5.09
CA VAL A 3 1.79 16.62 6.16
C VAL A 3 1.28 15.23 6.54
N PHE A 4 1.09 14.35 5.54
CA PHE A 4 0.65 12.98 5.77
C PHE A 4 1.72 12.13 6.47
N SER A 5 2.99 12.28 6.09
CA SER A 5 4.12 11.63 6.78
C SER A 5 4.22 12.09 8.23
N THR A 6 4.11 13.40 8.50
CA THR A 6 4.08 13.94 9.87
C THR A 6 2.89 13.40 10.67
N TYR A 7 1.71 13.33 10.08
CA TYR A 7 0.52 12.74 10.72
C TYR A 7 0.77 11.27 11.12
N LEU A 8 1.32 10.45 10.21
CA LEU A 8 1.62 9.06 10.50
C LEU A 8 2.68 8.92 11.60
N PHE A 9 3.71 9.76 11.59
CA PHE A 9 4.72 9.79 12.65
C PHE A 9 4.09 10.09 14.02
N VAL A 10 3.27 11.15 14.12
CA VAL A 10 2.57 11.50 15.36
C VAL A 10 1.65 10.35 15.80
N LYS A 11 0.95 9.72 14.87
CA LYS A 11 0.10 8.56 15.18
C LYS A 11 0.89 7.39 15.77
N VAL A 12 2.02 7.02 15.16
CA VAL A 12 2.91 5.96 15.70
C VAL A 12 3.39 6.32 17.10
N ALA A 13 3.82 7.58 17.30
CA ALA A 13 4.27 8.07 18.60
C ALA A 13 3.16 8.03 19.66
N CYS A 14 1.93 8.45 19.33
CA CYS A 14 0.78 8.39 20.24
C CYS A 14 0.43 6.95 20.62
N VAL A 15 0.41 6.02 19.66
CA VAL A 15 0.12 4.61 19.93
C VAL A 15 1.21 3.98 20.81
N ALA A 16 2.49 4.28 20.55
CA ALA A 16 3.59 3.81 21.38
C ALA A 16 3.52 4.39 22.80
N ALA A 17 3.21 5.69 22.94
CA ALA A 17 3.06 6.34 24.25
C ALA A 17 1.89 5.75 25.05
N ALA A 18 0.75 5.50 24.41
CA ALA A 18 -0.39 4.84 25.04
C ALA A 18 -0.03 3.42 25.51
N ALA A 19 0.65 2.65 24.66
CA ALA A 19 1.10 1.30 25.01
C ALA A 19 2.07 1.28 26.21
N LEU A 20 2.98 2.26 26.30
CA LEU A 20 3.90 2.40 27.43
C LEU A 20 3.17 2.82 28.72
N ALA A 21 2.21 3.74 28.60
CA ALA A 21 1.38 4.15 29.74
C ALA A 21 0.59 2.95 30.31
N ASP A 22 -0.05 2.17 29.46
CA ASP A 22 -0.78 0.96 29.85
C ASP A 22 0.15 -0.13 30.42
N LEU A 23 1.36 -0.29 29.87
CA LEU A 23 2.35 -1.21 30.46
C LEU A 23 2.77 -0.76 31.87
N SER A 24 2.91 0.55 32.08
CA SER A 24 3.26 1.11 33.39
C SER A 24 2.15 0.91 34.43
N THR A 25 0.88 0.94 34.02
CA THR A 25 -0.25 0.64 34.92
C THR A 25 -0.33 -0.85 35.23
N LEU A 26 -0.11 -1.72 34.22
CA LEU A 26 -0.09 -3.17 34.40
C LEU A 26 1.07 -3.65 35.30
N GLN A 27 2.20 -2.96 35.31
CA GLN A 27 3.30 -3.26 36.25
C GLN A 27 2.90 -3.13 37.71
N LYS A 28 1.90 -2.29 38.03
CA LYS A 28 1.37 -2.12 39.38
C LYS A 28 0.34 -3.19 39.76
N CYS A 29 -0.05 -4.08 38.84
CA CYS A 29 -1.05 -5.13 39.08
C CYS A 29 -0.60 -6.09 40.20
N ASP A 30 0.69 -6.46 40.22
CA ASP A 30 1.23 -7.43 41.18
C ASP A 30 1.22 -6.89 42.63
N SER A 31 1.38 -5.58 42.81
CA SER A 31 1.32 -4.90 44.11
C SER A 31 -0.05 -4.27 44.42
N TRP A 32 -1.05 -4.47 43.56
CA TRP A 32 -2.34 -3.79 43.67
C TRP A 32 -3.10 -4.17 44.94
N LEU A 33 -3.09 -5.46 45.32
CA LEU A 33 -3.77 -5.96 46.51
C LEU A 33 -3.06 -5.57 47.82
N THR A 34 -1.77 -5.25 47.77
CA THR A 34 -0.96 -4.89 48.95
C THR A 34 -0.79 -3.39 49.13
N SER A 35 -1.08 -2.59 48.11
CA SER A 35 -0.95 -1.13 48.17
C SER A 35 -2.10 -0.49 48.96
N ALA A 36 -1.78 0.46 49.84
CA ALA A 36 -2.78 1.21 50.61
C ALA A 36 -3.70 2.10 49.72
N GLU A 37 -3.31 2.32 48.46
CA GLU A 37 -4.08 3.11 47.48
C GLU A 37 -5.34 2.39 46.97
N HIS A 38 -5.52 1.11 47.31
CA HIS A 38 -6.61 0.26 46.82
C HIS A 38 -8.02 0.81 47.15
N GLY A 39 -8.14 1.70 48.14
CA GLY A 39 -9.40 2.34 48.54
C GLY A 39 -9.73 3.68 47.88
N LEU A 40 -8.79 4.31 47.14
CA LEU A 40 -8.97 5.67 46.59
C LEU A 40 -9.23 5.69 45.08
N SER A 41 -8.76 4.69 44.33
CA SER A 41 -9.01 4.57 42.89
C SER A 41 -9.75 3.27 42.56
N GLU A 42 -11.06 3.36 42.30
CA GLU A 42 -11.91 2.22 41.94
C GLU A 42 -11.70 1.78 40.48
N ASN A 43 -10.50 1.30 40.14
CA ASN A 43 -10.31 0.58 38.88
C ASN A 43 -10.80 -0.86 39.02
N LEU A 44 -12.12 -1.05 38.89
CA LEU A 44 -12.79 -2.35 39.05
C LEU A 44 -12.17 -3.46 38.19
N GLN A 45 -11.68 -3.13 37.00
CA GLN A 45 -11.05 -4.08 36.08
C GLN A 45 -9.72 -4.62 36.63
N LEU A 46 -8.84 -3.73 37.14
CA LEU A 46 -7.56 -4.12 37.74
C LEU A 46 -7.77 -4.99 38.99
N THR A 47 -8.76 -4.66 39.82
CA THR A 47 -9.08 -5.47 41.01
C THR A 47 -9.51 -6.89 40.62
N LYS A 48 -10.34 -7.05 39.57
CA LYS A 48 -10.73 -8.38 39.07
C LYS A 48 -9.54 -9.18 38.54
N LEU A 49 -8.63 -8.55 37.78
CA LEU A 49 -7.43 -9.22 37.27
C LEU A 49 -6.49 -9.65 38.41
N ALA A 50 -6.30 -8.79 39.41
CA ALA A 50 -5.44 -9.07 40.55
C ALA A 50 -6.00 -10.20 41.41
N GLN A 51 -7.32 -10.21 41.68
CA GLN A 51 -8.00 -11.29 42.41
C GLN A 51 -7.90 -12.63 41.67
N ALA A 52 -7.91 -12.63 40.34
CA ALA A 52 -7.76 -13.84 39.53
C ALA A 52 -6.32 -14.37 39.48
N GLY A 53 -5.32 -13.62 39.96
CA GLY A 53 -3.92 -14.06 39.96
C GLY A 53 -3.29 -14.18 38.56
N VAL A 54 -3.87 -13.53 37.55
CA VAL A 54 -3.43 -13.62 36.14
C VAL A 54 -2.66 -12.39 35.66
N CYS A 55 -2.24 -11.49 36.57
CA CYS A 55 -1.43 -10.30 36.25
C CYS A 55 -0.21 -10.59 35.33
N PRO A 56 0.65 -11.60 35.58
CA PRO A 56 1.82 -11.83 34.73
C PRO A 56 1.45 -12.27 33.31
N TRP A 57 0.39 -13.08 33.17
CA TRP A 57 -0.12 -13.53 31.86
C TRP A 57 -0.76 -12.38 31.09
N ALA A 58 -1.53 -11.52 31.76
CA ALA A 58 -2.13 -10.33 31.16
C ALA A 58 -1.06 -9.34 30.68
N ARG A 59 0.02 -9.16 31.45
CA ARG A 59 1.16 -8.32 31.05
C ARG A 59 1.84 -8.85 29.79
N LEU A 60 2.03 -10.16 29.69
CA LEU A 60 2.67 -10.79 28.54
C LEU A 60 1.76 -10.77 27.30
N SER A 61 0.48 -11.04 27.43
CA SER A 61 -0.45 -10.97 26.30
C SER A 61 -0.61 -9.53 25.78
N TYR A 62 -0.70 -8.55 26.69
CA TYR A 62 -0.73 -7.14 26.35
C TYR A 62 0.56 -6.70 25.65
N SER A 63 1.73 -7.07 26.18
CA SER A 63 3.01 -6.65 25.58
C SER A 63 3.18 -7.20 24.17
N VAL A 64 2.79 -8.45 23.91
CA VAL A 64 2.82 -9.05 22.57
C VAL A 64 1.83 -8.34 21.64
N GLY A 65 0.59 -8.14 22.06
CA GLY A 65 -0.43 -7.47 21.25
C GLY A 65 -0.06 -6.02 20.91
N ALA A 66 0.39 -5.25 21.91
CA ALA A 66 0.85 -3.88 21.73
C ALA A 66 2.06 -3.81 20.79
N SER A 67 3.01 -4.74 20.91
CA SER A 67 4.17 -4.82 20.01
C SER A 67 3.75 -5.01 18.57
N ILE A 68 2.85 -5.97 18.28
CA ILE A 68 2.36 -6.23 16.92
C ILE A 68 1.71 -4.98 16.32
N ILE A 69 0.89 -4.27 17.09
CA ILE A 69 0.20 -3.06 16.63
C ILE A 69 1.21 -1.94 16.34
N VAL A 70 2.17 -1.70 17.25
CA VAL A 70 3.21 -0.68 17.06
C VAL A 70 4.08 -1.01 15.84
N PHE A 71 4.51 -2.26 15.68
CA PHE A 71 5.29 -2.70 14.53
C PHE A 71 4.53 -2.57 13.21
N PHE A 72 3.24 -2.91 13.20
CA PHE A 72 2.40 -2.74 12.02
C PHE A 72 2.33 -1.25 11.59
N TRP A 73 2.07 -0.34 12.53
CA TRP A 73 2.05 1.10 12.21
C TRP A 73 3.42 1.64 11.82
N ALA A 74 4.49 1.19 12.46
CA ALA A 74 5.86 1.54 12.10
C ALA A 74 6.23 1.05 10.69
N TYR A 75 5.80 -0.16 10.31
CA TYR A 75 5.97 -0.72 8.97
C TYR A 75 5.25 0.12 7.92
N CYS A 76 3.98 0.47 8.15
CA CYS A 76 3.25 1.36 7.25
C CYS A 76 3.94 2.73 7.11
N PHE A 77 4.40 3.30 8.23
CA PHE A 77 5.15 4.57 8.21
C PHE A 77 6.44 4.45 7.40
N PHE A 78 7.21 3.37 7.58
CA PHE A 78 8.46 3.12 6.85
C PHE A 78 8.23 3.06 5.33
N HIS A 79 7.20 2.36 4.87
CA HIS A 79 6.86 2.30 3.44
C HIS A 79 6.46 3.65 2.87
N VAL A 80 5.64 4.43 3.58
CA VAL A 80 5.25 5.77 3.15
C VAL A 80 6.46 6.72 3.13
N TYR A 81 7.34 6.62 4.11
CA TYR A 81 8.58 7.40 4.18
C TYR A 81 9.53 7.07 3.02
N THR A 82 9.67 5.78 2.70
CA THR A 82 10.48 5.31 1.57
C THR A 82 9.92 5.83 0.25
N TYR A 83 8.61 5.73 0.06
CA TYR A 83 7.94 6.27 -1.12
C TYR A 83 8.12 7.80 -1.25
N MET A 84 7.98 8.54 -0.15
CA MET A 84 8.24 9.97 -0.13
C MET A 84 9.71 10.28 -0.49
N SER A 85 10.67 9.52 0.05
CA SER A 85 12.09 9.69 -0.26
C SER A 85 12.37 9.47 -1.75
N HIS A 86 11.73 8.47 -2.37
CA HIS A 86 11.83 8.24 -3.81
C HIS A 86 11.26 9.40 -4.63
N LEU A 87 10.14 9.99 -4.20
CA LEU A 87 9.55 11.17 -4.85
C LEU A 87 10.43 12.42 -4.73
N GLU A 88 11.14 12.59 -3.62
CA GLU A 88 12.03 13.75 -3.43
C GLU A 88 13.35 13.59 -4.21
N LEU A 89 13.87 12.37 -4.33
CA LEU A 89 15.10 12.08 -5.08
C LEU A 89 14.88 11.99 -6.59
N ASN A 90 13.72 11.49 -7.00
CA ASN A 90 13.29 11.44 -8.39
C ASN A 90 11.97 12.20 -8.48
N PRO A 91 12.01 13.55 -8.48
CA PRO A 91 10.80 14.30 -8.75
C PRO A 91 10.22 13.74 -10.05
N PRO A 92 8.90 13.52 -10.14
CA PRO A 92 8.28 13.15 -11.39
C PRO A 92 8.48 14.33 -12.33
N TYR A 93 9.61 14.34 -13.04
CA TYR A 93 9.79 15.16 -14.21
C TYR A 93 8.58 14.80 -15.06
N ALA A 94 7.73 15.78 -15.37
CA ALA A 94 6.87 15.64 -16.54
C ALA A 94 7.80 15.13 -17.63
N ILE A 95 7.45 14.02 -18.28
CA ILE A 95 8.24 13.50 -19.39
C ILE A 95 8.12 14.56 -20.48
N ASP A 96 9.00 15.55 -20.40
CA ASP A 96 9.04 16.64 -21.34
C ASP A 96 9.86 16.11 -22.51
N PHE A 97 9.14 15.69 -23.55
CA PHE A 97 9.77 15.36 -24.83
C PHE A 97 10.19 16.64 -25.58
N GLY A 98 9.97 17.82 -25.00
CA GLY A 98 10.36 19.12 -25.52
C GLY A 98 11.79 19.51 -25.16
N ASP A 99 12.66 19.51 -26.16
CA ASP A 99 13.93 20.26 -26.20
C ASP A 99 15.09 19.86 -25.27
N GLU A 100 15.10 18.63 -24.78
CA GLU A 100 16.32 18.09 -24.18
C GLU A 100 17.38 17.81 -25.28
N LYS A 101 18.45 18.61 -25.32
CA LYS A 101 19.46 18.58 -26.41
C LYS A 101 20.30 17.30 -26.50
N TYR A 102 20.25 16.43 -25.49
CA TYR A 102 21.10 15.25 -25.40
C TYR A 102 20.27 13.98 -25.20
N HIS A 103 20.49 12.97 -26.06
CA HIS A 103 19.96 11.61 -25.97
C HIS A 103 18.43 11.40 -26.04
N THR A 104 17.68 12.33 -26.65
CA THR A 104 16.24 12.16 -26.95
C THR A 104 15.93 10.87 -27.69
N ALA A 105 16.74 10.52 -28.71
CA ALA A 105 16.57 9.29 -29.48
C ALA A 105 16.72 8.02 -28.63
N GLY A 106 17.55 8.03 -27.59
CA GLY A 106 17.73 6.89 -26.66
C GLY A 106 16.52 6.72 -25.74
N ARG A 107 16.01 7.84 -25.19
CA ARG A 107 14.80 7.83 -24.35
C ARG A 107 13.56 7.44 -25.13
N TRP A 108 13.39 7.94 -26.36
CA TRP A 108 12.26 7.56 -27.21
C TRP A 108 12.27 6.08 -27.56
N ARG A 109 13.45 5.48 -27.81
CA ARG A 109 13.58 4.02 -27.98
C ARG A 109 13.25 3.25 -26.70
N PHE A 110 13.69 3.74 -25.55
CA PHE A 110 13.42 3.10 -24.25
C PHE A 110 11.92 3.07 -23.94
N PHE A 111 11.22 4.19 -24.16
CA PHE A 111 9.78 4.31 -23.94
C PHE A 111 8.92 3.90 -25.15
N GLN A 112 9.54 3.44 -26.24
CA GLN A 112 8.88 3.09 -27.51
C GLN A 112 7.95 4.19 -28.06
N VAL A 113 8.27 5.46 -27.79
CA VAL A 113 7.50 6.60 -28.27
C VAL A 113 7.90 6.91 -29.71
N LYS A 114 6.93 6.96 -30.61
CA LYS A 114 7.15 7.36 -32.01
C LYS A 114 7.59 8.83 -32.03
N ASP A 115 8.68 9.11 -32.74
CA ASP A 115 9.23 10.46 -32.86
C ASP A 115 8.16 11.42 -33.44
N PRO A 116 7.70 12.43 -32.68
CA PRO A 116 6.70 13.38 -33.16
C PRO A 116 7.24 14.30 -34.26
N ARG A 117 8.56 14.50 -34.36
CA ARG A 117 9.21 15.36 -35.37
C ARG A 117 9.31 14.65 -36.73
N GLY A 118 9.31 13.32 -36.73
CA GLY A 118 9.45 12.49 -37.92
C GLY A 118 8.27 12.55 -38.91
N GLN A 119 7.10 13.06 -38.51
CA GLN A 119 5.97 13.26 -39.45
C GLN A 119 6.08 14.57 -40.24
N SER A 120 6.57 15.65 -39.63
CA SER A 120 6.64 16.96 -40.31
C SER A 120 7.75 17.09 -41.37
N ALA A 121 8.78 16.22 -41.32
CA ALA A 121 9.92 16.30 -42.24
C ALA A 121 9.75 15.46 -43.52
N ARG A 122 8.70 14.63 -43.61
CA ARG A 122 8.53 13.68 -44.73
C ARG A 122 7.38 14.03 -45.67
N GLU A 123 6.75 15.20 -45.51
CA GLU A 123 5.62 15.65 -46.33
C GLU A 123 6.06 16.42 -47.60
N SER A 124 7.36 16.53 -47.89
CA SER A 124 7.88 17.24 -49.07
C SER A 124 8.74 16.41 -50.03
N ASP A 125 8.86 15.10 -49.81
CA ASP A 125 9.44 14.23 -50.84
C ASP A 125 8.32 13.82 -51.81
N PRO A 126 8.38 14.19 -53.10
CA PRO A 126 7.42 13.73 -54.07
C PRO A 126 7.44 12.21 -54.09
N LEU A 127 6.25 11.64 -53.93
CA LEU A 127 5.97 10.20 -53.98
C LEU A 127 6.68 9.59 -55.20
N ALA A 128 7.75 8.85 -54.95
CA ALA A 128 8.13 7.78 -55.85
C ALA A 128 7.09 6.68 -55.65
N ASP A 129 6.38 6.35 -56.71
CA ASP A 129 5.34 5.33 -56.81
C ASP A 129 5.92 3.92 -56.60
N ASP A 130 6.41 3.63 -55.39
CA ASP A 130 6.66 2.26 -54.94
C ASP A 130 5.53 1.88 -53.96
N GLU A 131 4.37 1.59 -54.54
CA GLU A 131 3.34 0.77 -53.91
C GLU A 131 3.89 -0.66 -53.72
N GLU A 132 4.49 -0.98 -52.57
CA GLU A 132 4.30 -2.29 -51.94
C GLU A 132 4.82 -2.34 -50.48
N GLU A 133 3.87 -2.52 -49.56
CA GLU A 133 4.02 -3.36 -48.36
C GLU A 133 4.93 -2.92 -47.19
N ALA A 134 4.90 -1.64 -46.78
CA ALA A 134 5.39 -1.26 -45.43
C ALA A 134 4.40 -0.41 -44.62
N GLY A 135 3.13 -0.42 -45.03
CA GLY A 135 2.04 0.28 -44.36
C GLY A 135 1.42 -0.56 -43.25
N ALA A 136 1.49 -0.03 -42.03
CA ALA A 136 0.66 -0.38 -40.87
C ALA A 136 0.88 -1.77 -40.24
N LYS A 137 1.62 -1.81 -39.14
CA LYS A 137 1.22 -2.68 -38.02
C LYS A 137 1.70 -2.22 -36.63
N TYR A 138 1.60 -0.92 -36.37
CA TYR A 138 1.55 -0.41 -35.00
C TYR A 138 0.15 -0.75 -34.44
N GLY A 139 0.06 -1.88 -33.73
CA GLY A 139 -1.21 -2.50 -33.31
C GLY A 139 -1.19 -4.04 -33.36
N SER A 140 -0.22 -4.67 -34.04
CA SER A 140 -0.22 -6.14 -34.19
C SER A 140 0.40 -6.93 -33.07
N THR A 141 1.04 -6.31 -32.08
CA THR A 141 1.46 -7.06 -30.89
C THR A 141 0.24 -7.46 -30.07
N GLU A 142 -0.80 -6.64 -30.00
CA GLU A 142 -2.08 -7.01 -29.37
C GLU A 142 -2.79 -8.11 -30.16
N GLU A 143 -2.87 -7.96 -31.49
CA GLU A 143 -3.57 -8.92 -32.34
C GLU A 143 -2.83 -10.27 -32.44
N LYS A 144 -1.48 -10.27 -32.49
CA LYS A 144 -0.68 -11.51 -32.48
C LYS A 144 -0.64 -12.15 -31.09
N MET A 145 -0.64 -11.40 -29.99
CA MET A 145 -0.75 -11.98 -28.64
C MET A 145 -2.15 -12.52 -28.37
N ALA A 146 -3.20 -11.84 -28.84
CA ALA A 146 -4.58 -12.33 -28.78
C ALA A 146 -4.77 -13.60 -29.65
N ALA A 147 -4.22 -13.62 -30.87
CA ALA A 147 -4.24 -14.81 -31.73
C ALA A 147 -3.41 -15.99 -31.18
N ALA A 148 -2.35 -15.71 -30.40
CA ALA A 148 -1.55 -16.71 -29.70
C ALA A 148 -2.14 -17.14 -28.34
N GLY A 149 -3.29 -16.57 -27.93
CA GLY A 149 -3.91 -16.84 -26.63
C GLY A 149 -3.05 -16.41 -25.42
N LEU A 150 -2.08 -15.52 -25.63
CA LEU A 150 -1.17 -15.05 -24.59
C LEU A 150 -1.71 -13.77 -23.95
N PRO A 151 -1.78 -13.69 -22.60
CA PRO A 151 -2.30 -12.51 -21.93
C PRO A 151 -1.39 -11.30 -22.14
N LEU A 152 -1.99 -10.19 -22.58
CA LEU A 152 -1.34 -8.88 -22.73
C LEU A 152 -0.86 -8.37 -21.36
N ARG A 153 0.44 -8.52 -21.08
CA ARG A 153 1.10 -7.98 -19.89
C ARG A 153 1.63 -6.58 -20.19
N TYR A 154 0.89 -5.54 -19.81
CA TYR A 154 1.42 -4.18 -19.72
C TYR A 154 1.37 -3.69 -18.27
N GLY A 155 2.54 -3.61 -17.64
CA GLY A 155 2.73 -3.09 -16.28
C GLY A 155 4.00 -3.65 -15.62
N PRO A 156 4.75 -2.86 -14.83
CA PRO A 156 5.99 -3.29 -14.18
C PRO A 156 5.81 -4.44 -13.19
N ASP A 157 4.57 -4.77 -12.82
CA ASP A 157 4.28 -5.76 -11.78
C ASP A 157 3.99 -7.16 -12.35
N ALA A 158 3.88 -7.33 -13.68
CA ALA A 158 3.60 -8.60 -14.37
C ALA A 158 2.46 -9.46 -13.79
N LEU A 159 1.61 -8.86 -12.95
CA LEU A 159 0.44 -9.53 -12.38
C LEU A 159 -0.53 -9.82 -13.53
N PRO A 160 -1.09 -11.04 -13.61
CA PRO A 160 -2.10 -11.34 -14.60
C PRO A 160 -3.22 -10.31 -14.44
N THR A 161 -3.56 -9.60 -15.52
CA THR A 161 -4.77 -8.80 -15.59
C THR A 161 -5.92 -9.70 -15.17
N VAL A 162 -6.46 -9.47 -13.98
CA VAL A 162 -7.63 -10.16 -13.46
C VAL A 162 -8.79 -9.72 -14.35
N THR A 163 -9.04 -10.47 -15.44
CA THR A 163 -10.10 -10.19 -16.42
C THR A 163 -11.49 -10.39 -15.83
N GLU A 164 -11.58 -11.09 -14.72
CA GLU A 164 -12.80 -11.19 -13.93
C GLU A 164 -12.65 -10.29 -12.71
N VAL A 165 -13.09 -9.03 -12.81
CA VAL A 165 -13.35 -8.23 -11.62
C VAL A 165 -14.28 -9.08 -10.75
N PRO A 166 -13.83 -9.57 -9.56
CA PRO A 166 -14.71 -10.36 -8.71
C PRO A 166 -15.93 -9.51 -8.46
N LYS A 167 -17.09 -10.00 -8.89
CA LYS A 167 -18.36 -9.30 -8.74
C LYS A 167 -18.58 -9.18 -7.24
N TRP A 168 -18.24 -8.00 -6.71
CA TRP A 168 -18.39 -7.74 -5.29
C TRP A 168 -19.82 -8.09 -4.91
N PRO A 169 -20.03 -8.92 -3.87
CA PRO A 169 -21.38 -9.20 -3.41
C PRO A 169 -22.02 -7.84 -3.13
N GLY A 170 -23.13 -7.58 -3.81
CA GLY A 170 -23.93 -6.39 -3.55
C GLY A 170 -24.27 -6.29 -2.06
N PRO A 171 -24.76 -5.14 -1.58
CA PRO A 171 -25.02 -4.89 -0.16
C PRO A 171 -25.88 -5.95 0.55
N GLU A 172 -26.61 -6.78 -0.20
CA GLU A 172 -27.40 -7.89 0.32
C GLU A 172 -26.58 -9.15 0.68
N GLY A 173 -25.47 -9.43 -0.03
CA GLY A 173 -24.63 -10.62 0.21
C GLY A 173 -23.89 -10.58 1.56
N TRP A 174 -23.59 -9.38 2.07
CA TRP A 174 -22.88 -9.20 3.34
C TRP A 174 -23.71 -9.57 4.57
N ARG A 175 -25.05 -9.49 4.50
CA ARG A 175 -25.92 -9.78 5.65
C ARG A 175 -25.99 -11.27 5.99
N HIS A 176 -25.86 -12.13 4.98
CA HIS A 176 -25.95 -13.58 5.18
C HIS A 176 -24.63 -14.19 5.68
N SER A 177 -23.49 -13.70 5.20
CA SER A 177 -22.16 -14.17 5.64
C SER A 177 -21.88 -13.83 7.12
N TRP A 178 -22.25 -12.62 7.58
CA TRP A 178 -22.05 -12.21 8.97
C TRP A 178 -22.86 -13.04 9.98
N ARG A 179 -24.09 -13.43 9.65
CA ARG A 179 -24.94 -14.25 10.52
C ARG A 179 -24.43 -15.68 10.65
N SER A 180 -23.93 -16.26 9.55
CA SER A 180 -23.31 -17.58 9.54
C SER A 180 -22.02 -17.61 10.38
N TRP A 181 -21.21 -16.55 10.31
CA TRP A 181 -19.97 -16.47 11.06
C TRP A 181 -20.19 -16.35 12.58
N ILE A 182 -21.15 -15.53 13.03
CA ILE A 182 -21.50 -15.41 14.46
C ILE A 182 -22.06 -16.72 15.03
N ALA A 183 -22.87 -17.45 14.26
CA ALA A 183 -23.46 -18.72 14.70
C ALA A 183 -22.42 -19.85 14.86
N SER A 184 -21.19 -19.67 14.38
CA SER A 184 -20.12 -20.67 14.48
C SER A 184 -19.36 -20.60 15.82
N PHE A 185 -19.64 -19.59 16.65
CA PHE A 185 -18.93 -19.30 17.90
C PHE A 185 -19.80 -19.46 19.16
N GLY A 186 -21.01 -20.01 19.05
CA GLY A 186 -21.90 -20.32 20.18
C GLY A 186 -22.21 -21.80 20.22
#